data_AF-A0A2Z7D0U9-F1
#
_entry.id   AF-A0A2Z7D0U9-F1
#
_cell.length_a   1.000
_cell.length_b   1.000
_cell.length_c   1.000
_cell.angle_alpha   90.00
_cell.angle_beta   90.00
_cell.angle_gamma   90.00
#
_symmetry.space_group_name_H-M   'P 1'
#
loop_
_entity.id
_entity.type
_entity.pdbx_description
1 polymer ?
#
loop_
_entity_poly.entity_id
_entity_poly.type
_entity_poly.pdbx_seq_one_letter_code
_entity_poly.pdbx_strand_id
1 'polypeptide(L)'
;MEVLFNPNPVLPPNPAINFNPQNPTPKSSLRWPLAWKNRSRFAVKVVLDSATLDELGLPEFEARNPSVSTSYRNPKLPRPNQTVLDAQTKVCTGPTQTKPLSEEQASKVLDTILKSVKGELQDEEAVSNAQLGAFFAAMTIRANAFPEPTRWSEGETRAMTYYWPHLVRLLPPDIIFLADPDGSNMGISNSIGPQFVGDGTPEMRLVGALREVLAGGHLGYEEVQGVLKEVLPFSVKDKKSEPVSEALLSAFLIGQRMNRETDRELKAYCLAFDDELGPAPVADVKSLTHYGEPHDGNTRYFRSTLFVAAVRSCYDESSLLHGVDWMPPKGGITEEQMLKFMGASTCLTPVQAKKLIEDEDIGFAYVSQREARPSLSSVIGLREHIKKRPPLATTEKVQQYVRASGKEAIVAGFYHEGYEESLLMLMRRRGVHSGLVVKGEEGALSMTTRLRSPNASKGLPVNYCSGFRSLNMTHAVDGVSRESFNTVVNAKDYGFEPTDTPRTDRSVTRNIELGLAALRGEKGAAYDRIVLNAGMVDHLLGCDGAQDVSLAFDRAREAVDSGKALDRLLNYIKKSNQVMKS
;
A
#
# COMPACT_ATOMS: atom_id res chain seq x y z
N MET A 1 -43.71 -50.73 6.21
CA MET A 1 -43.85 -50.46 4.76
C MET A 1 -42.69 -49.56 4.39
N GLU A 2 -41.74 -49.84 3.51
CA GLU A 2 -41.44 -50.93 2.57
C GLU A 2 -39.92 -50.82 2.29
N VAL A 3 -39.17 -51.94 2.36
CA VAL A 3 -38.44 -52.59 1.22
C VAL A 3 -37.13 -51.86 0.85
N LEU A 4 -35.93 -52.28 1.24
CA LEU A 4 -35.11 -53.51 1.02
C LEU A 4 -33.90 -53.22 0.10
N PHE A 5 -32.73 -53.61 0.63
CA PHE A 5 -31.39 -53.82 0.06
C PHE A 5 -31.38 -54.45 -1.36
N ASN A 6 -30.37 -54.30 -2.22
CA ASN A 6 -28.96 -54.75 -2.10
C ASN A 6 -28.14 -54.36 -3.38
N PRO A 7 -26.89 -54.80 -3.66
CA PRO A 7 -25.62 -54.10 -3.40
C PRO A 7 -24.69 -53.87 -4.64
N ASN A 8 -23.52 -53.28 -4.36
CA ASN A 8 -22.29 -53.01 -5.15
C ASN A 8 -21.94 -53.94 -6.35
N PRO A 9 -21.01 -53.49 -7.22
CA PRO A 9 -19.68 -54.10 -7.14
C PRO A 9 -18.49 -53.13 -7.18
N VAL A 10 -17.48 -53.54 -6.41
CA VAL A 10 -16.10 -53.06 -6.29
C VAL A 10 -15.28 -53.42 -7.52
N LEU A 11 -14.42 -52.52 -8.01
CA LEU A 11 -13.29 -52.78 -8.91
C LEU A 11 -12.15 -51.76 -8.65
N PRO A 12 -10.88 -52.05 -9.00
CA PRO A 12 -9.77 -52.26 -8.07
C PRO A 12 -8.75 -51.10 -7.97
N PRO A 13 -7.82 -51.14 -6.99
CA PRO A 13 -6.72 -50.17 -6.89
C PRO A 13 -5.56 -50.57 -7.82
N ASN A 14 -4.93 -49.59 -8.47
CA ASN A 14 -3.71 -49.79 -9.27
C ASN A 14 -2.66 -48.74 -8.87
N PRO A 15 -1.36 -49.00 -9.08
CA PRO A 15 -0.46 -49.30 -7.97
C PRO A 15 0.60 -48.22 -7.73
N ALA A 16 1.15 -48.25 -6.51
CA ALA A 16 2.31 -47.47 -6.10
C ALA A 16 3.54 -47.80 -6.95
N ILE A 17 4.17 -46.76 -7.52
CA ILE A 17 5.49 -46.88 -8.10
C ILE A 17 6.52 -46.53 -7.02
N ASN A 18 7.14 -47.57 -6.48
CA ASN A 18 8.38 -47.51 -5.73
C ASN A 18 9.55 -47.25 -6.69
N PHE A 19 10.30 -46.16 -6.48
CA PHE A 19 11.68 -46.04 -6.95
C PHE A 19 12.57 -45.92 -5.72
N ASN A 20 13.32 -46.98 -5.41
CA ASN A 20 14.40 -46.94 -4.43
C ASN A 20 15.76 -46.99 -5.17
N PRO A 21 16.81 -46.32 -4.64
CA PRO A 21 17.99 -45.89 -5.37
C PRO A 21 19.20 -46.80 -5.12
N GLN A 22 20.02 -47.12 -6.14
CA GLN A 22 21.39 -47.62 -5.95
C GLN A 22 22.32 -47.24 -7.14
N ASN A 23 23.19 -46.23 -6.91
CA ASN A 23 24.66 -46.10 -7.13
C ASN A 23 25.38 -46.71 -8.37
N PRO A 24 26.59 -46.24 -8.80
CA PRO A 24 27.56 -45.40 -8.07
C PRO A 24 28.19 -44.21 -8.85
N THR A 25 28.61 -43.20 -8.10
CA THR A 25 29.47 -42.09 -8.53
C THR A 25 30.95 -42.48 -8.64
N PRO A 26 31.71 -42.05 -9.67
CA PRO A 26 33.14 -41.91 -9.57
C PRO A 26 33.51 -40.52 -9.05
N LYS A 27 34.39 -40.51 -8.04
CA LYS A 27 35.05 -39.34 -7.47
C LYS A 27 35.85 -38.60 -8.54
N SER A 28 35.64 -37.29 -8.66
CA SER A 28 36.71 -36.39 -9.08
C SER A 28 36.67 -35.12 -8.22
N SER A 29 37.74 -34.96 -7.46
CA SER A 29 38.07 -33.82 -6.63
C SER A 29 38.48 -32.64 -7.50
N LEU A 30 37.71 -31.54 -7.46
CA LEU A 30 38.18 -30.23 -7.92
C LEU A 30 37.80 -29.18 -6.88
N ARG A 31 38.82 -28.73 -6.15
CA ARG A 31 38.79 -27.61 -5.22
C ARG A 31 38.27 -26.36 -5.94
N TRP A 32 37.26 -25.70 -5.36
CA TRP A 32 36.83 -24.37 -5.79
C TRP A 32 37.66 -23.31 -5.06
N PRO A 33 38.38 -22.41 -5.76
CA PRO A 33 38.91 -21.21 -5.13
C PRO A 33 37.80 -20.16 -5.02
N LEU A 34 37.69 -19.54 -3.85
CA LEU A 34 36.95 -18.29 -3.65
C LEU A 34 37.39 -17.24 -4.69
N ALA A 35 36.46 -16.78 -5.52
CA ALA A 35 36.57 -15.50 -6.22
C ALA A 35 35.19 -15.00 -6.62
N TRP A 36 34.54 -14.30 -5.68
CA TRP A 36 33.31 -13.55 -5.95
C TRP A 36 33.69 -12.21 -6.60
N LYS A 37 33.83 -12.16 -7.93
CA LYS A 37 33.95 -10.90 -8.68
C LYS A 37 33.18 -10.94 -10.01
N ASN A 38 32.38 -9.90 -10.21
CA ASN A 38 31.79 -9.45 -11.48
C ASN A 38 30.84 -10.39 -12.24
N ARG A 39 29.57 -10.43 -11.81
CA ARG A 39 28.43 -10.84 -12.67
C ARG A 39 27.41 -9.72 -12.94
N SER A 40 27.72 -8.48 -12.59
CA SER A 40 26.71 -7.42 -12.59
C SER A 40 26.51 -6.74 -13.97
N ARG A 41 27.48 -6.76 -14.89
CA ARG A 41 27.41 -6.10 -16.22
C ARG A 41 26.40 -6.66 -17.23
N PHE A 42 25.89 -7.88 -17.03
CA PHE A 42 25.09 -8.55 -18.07
C PHE A 42 23.57 -8.34 -17.98
N ALA A 43 23.02 -7.85 -16.86
CA ALA A 43 21.56 -7.80 -16.68
C ALA A 43 20.88 -6.58 -17.34
N VAL A 44 21.56 -5.43 -17.46
CA VAL A 44 21.00 -4.24 -18.12
C VAL A 44 20.86 -4.47 -19.62
N LYS A 45 21.89 -5.07 -20.22
CA LYS A 45 21.96 -5.38 -21.67
C LYS A 45 20.91 -6.39 -22.14
N VAL A 46 20.17 -7.02 -21.23
CA VAL A 46 19.18 -8.07 -21.54
C VAL A 46 17.74 -7.53 -21.56
N VAL A 47 17.45 -6.41 -20.88
CA VAL A 47 16.08 -5.84 -20.82
C VAL A 47 15.90 -4.69 -21.81
N LEU A 48 16.94 -3.87 -21.99
CA LEU A 48 17.07 -2.89 -23.07
C LEU A 48 18.52 -3.01 -23.50
N ASP A 49 18.78 -3.55 -24.69
CA ASP A 49 20.15 -3.58 -25.19
C ASP A 49 20.60 -2.14 -25.52
N SER A 50 21.90 -1.95 -25.75
CA SER A 50 22.46 -0.63 -26.09
C SER A 50 21.75 0.00 -27.28
N ALA A 51 21.32 -0.80 -28.25
CA ALA A 51 20.60 -0.32 -29.44
C ALA A 51 19.17 0.12 -29.09
N THR A 52 18.51 -0.54 -28.14
CA THR A 52 17.18 -0.18 -27.66
C THR A 52 17.23 1.08 -26.79
N LEU A 53 18.30 1.26 -25.98
CA LEU A 53 18.52 2.49 -25.22
C LEU A 53 18.79 3.69 -26.15
N ASP A 54 19.56 3.48 -27.22
CA ASP A 54 19.82 4.46 -28.27
C ASP A 54 18.54 4.76 -29.10
N GLU A 55 17.76 3.75 -29.48
CA GLU A 55 16.45 3.92 -30.15
C GLU A 55 15.43 4.64 -29.27
N LEU A 56 15.47 4.44 -27.95
CA LEU A 56 14.57 5.08 -26.99
C LEU A 56 15.08 6.44 -26.49
N GLY A 57 16.26 6.89 -26.91
CA GLY A 57 16.86 8.17 -26.49
C GLY A 57 17.10 8.31 -24.98
N LEU A 58 17.29 7.18 -24.28
CA LEU A 58 17.46 7.15 -22.82
C LEU A 58 18.95 7.26 -22.45
N PRO A 59 19.34 8.12 -21.49
CA PRO A 59 20.73 8.25 -21.07
C PRO A 59 21.27 6.96 -20.44
N GLU A 60 22.50 6.55 -20.80
CA GLU A 60 23.20 5.46 -20.11
C GLU A 60 23.41 5.81 -18.63
N PHE A 61 22.73 5.09 -17.73
CA PHE A 61 22.83 5.32 -16.28
C PHE A 61 23.86 4.40 -15.62
N GLU A 62 24.81 4.99 -14.88
CA GLU A 62 25.88 4.28 -14.17
C GLU A 62 25.41 3.51 -12.92
N ALA A 63 24.26 3.87 -12.35
CA ALA A 63 23.70 3.23 -11.16
C ALA A 63 22.63 2.18 -11.53
N ARG A 64 22.91 0.90 -11.31
CA ARG A 64 21.94 -0.18 -11.57
C ARG A 64 20.85 -0.20 -10.52
N ASN A 65 19.68 0.29 -10.89
CA ASN A 65 18.45 0.06 -10.13
C ASN A 65 18.12 -1.44 -10.11
N PRO A 66 17.63 -1.98 -8.98
CA PRO A 66 17.37 -3.41 -8.88
C PRO A 66 16.11 -3.81 -9.66
N SER A 67 16.13 -5.03 -10.21
CA SER A 67 15.00 -5.60 -10.96
C SER A 67 13.92 -6.21 -10.08
N VAL A 68 14.17 -6.35 -8.77
CA VAL A 68 13.24 -6.93 -7.79
C VAL A 68 12.83 -5.88 -6.78
N SER A 69 11.52 -5.74 -6.56
CA SER A 69 10.94 -4.72 -5.68
C SER A 69 11.54 -4.70 -4.26
N THR A 70 11.78 -5.86 -3.65
CA THR A 70 12.29 -5.94 -2.27
C THR A 70 13.69 -5.33 -2.10
N SER A 71 14.45 -5.20 -3.19
CA SER A 71 15.77 -4.56 -3.17
C SER A 71 15.72 -3.03 -3.06
N TYR A 72 14.54 -2.41 -3.23
CA TYR A 72 14.34 -0.98 -2.96
C TYR A 72 14.14 -0.69 -1.47
N ARG A 73 13.96 -1.71 -0.62
CA ARG A 73 13.93 -1.52 0.84
C ARG A 73 15.24 -0.87 1.29
N ASN A 74 15.15 0.24 2.01
CA ASN A 74 16.33 0.91 2.58
C ASN A 74 17.05 -0.06 3.55
N PRO A 75 18.31 -0.45 3.27
CA PRO A 75 19.04 -1.41 4.10
C PRO A 75 19.43 -0.85 5.47
N LYS A 76 19.34 0.48 5.67
CA LYS A 76 19.59 1.13 6.97
C LYS A 76 18.42 0.98 7.95
N LEU A 77 17.24 0.57 7.48
CA LEU A 77 16.11 0.31 8.36
C LEU A 77 16.32 -1.04 9.06
N PRO A 78 16.25 -1.08 10.41
CA PRO A 78 16.35 -2.34 11.15
C PRO A 78 15.24 -3.29 10.72
N ARG A 79 15.46 -4.59 10.87
CA ARG A 79 14.44 -5.59 10.58
C ARG A 79 13.65 -5.89 11.84
N PRO A 80 12.34 -6.17 11.73
CA PRO A 80 11.56 -6.62 12.87
C PRO A 80 11.95 -8.04 13.29
N ASN A 81 11.79 -8.36 14.59
CA ASN A 81 11.84 -9.73 15.06
C ASN A 81 10.71 -10.55 14.42
N GLN A 82 11.06 -11.66 13.75
CA GLN A 82 10.10 -12.42 12.96
C GLN A 82 9.03 -13.11 13.80
N THR A 83 9.38 -13.62 14.99
CA THR A 83 8.44 -14.28 15.90
C THR A 83 7.31 -13.33 16.31
N VAL A 84 7.66 -12.10 16.68
CA VAL A 84 6.67 -11.08 17.06
C VAL A 84 5.89 -10.59 15.82
N LEU A 85 6.55 -10.43 14.68
CA LEU A 85 5.91 -10.01 13.42
C LEU A 85 4.83 -11.00 12.93
N ASP A 86 5.10 -12.30 13.08
CA ASP A 86 4.15 -13.36 12.75
C ASP A 86 2.94 -13.35 13.69
N ALA A 87 3.17 -13.07 14.98
CA ALA A 87 2.09 -12.90 15.96
C ALA A 87 1.23 -11.68 15.63
N GLN A 88 1.84 -10.53 15.34
CA GLN A 88 1.14 -9.30 14.92
C GLN A 88 0.29 -9.53 13.67
N THR A 89 0.70 -10.43 12.77
CA THR A 89 -0.10 -10.82 11.60
C THR A 89 -1.45 -11.44 11.99
N LYS A 90 -1.56 -12.06 13.17
CA LYS A 90 -2.77 -12.70 13.67
C LYS A 90 -3.59 -11.82 14.63
N VAL A 91 -2.91 -11.09 15.53
CA VAL A 91 -3.58 -10.39 16.65
C VAL A 91 -3.85 -8.90 16.39
N CYS A 92 -3.04 -8.23 15.57
CA CYS A 92 -3.21 -6.81 15.24
C CYS A 92 -4.21 -6.60 14.08
N THR A 93 -5.40 -7.20 14.18
CA THR A 93 -6.46 -7.02 13.20
C THR A 93 -7.76 -6.56 13.86
N GLY A 94 -8.79 -6.28 13.06
CA GLY A 94 -10.05 -5.77 13.58
C GLY A 94 -10.87 -6.80 14.37
N PRO A 95 -11.98 -6.36 15.01
CA PRO A 95 -12.79 -7.12 15.96
C PRO A 95 -13.36 -8.43 15.42
N THR A 96 -13.42 -8.59 14.10
CA THR A 96 -14.00 -9.77 13.44
C THR A 96 -12.98 -10.66 12.72
N GLN A 97 -11.74 -10.18 12.54
CA GLN A 97 -10.70 -10.85 11.75
C GLN A 97 -9.54 -11.40 12.58
N THR A 98 -9.46 -10.97 13.84
CA THR A 98 -8.43 -11.40 14.77
C THR A 98 -8.48 -12.88 15.03
N LYS A 99 -7.29 -13.49 15.01
CA LYS A 99 -7.08 -14.91 15.30
C LYS A 99 -6.25 -15.00 16.57
N PRO A 100 -6.85 -15.40 17.70
CA PRO A 100 -6.11 -15.63 18.95
C PRO A 100 -4.94 -16.60 18.74
N LEU A 101 -3.84 -16.38 19.47
CA LEU A 101 -2.70 -17.28 19.49
C LEU A 101 -3.03 -18.56 20.27
N SER A 102 -2.40 -19.67 19.90
CA SER A 102 -2.33 -20.84 20.79
C SER A 102 -1.42 -20.56 21.99
N GLU A 103 -1.50 -21.36 23.04
CA GLU A 103 -0.63 -21.23 24.21
C GLU A 103 0.87 -21.31 23.84
N GLU A 104 1.25 -22.28 23.01
CA GLU A 104 2.63 -22.41 22.52
C GLU A 104 3.09 -21.16 21.75
N GLN A 105 2.22 -20.60 20.91
CA GLN A 105 2.52 -19.38 20.15
C GLN A 105 2.66 -18.17 21.07
N ALA A 106 1.73 -18.01 22.02
CA ALA A 106 1.77 -16.91 22.98
C ALA A 106 3.01 -16.99 23.88
N SER A 107 3.31 -18.17 24.43
CA SER A 107 4.51 -18.41 25.24
C SER A 107 5.78 -18.14 24.45
N LYS A 108 5.87 -18.59 23.20
CA LYS A 108 7.04 -18.31 22.33
C LYS A 108 7.22 -16.79 22.14
N VAL A 109 6.15 -16.06 21.84
CA VAL A 109 6.22 -14.60 21.63
C VAL A 109 6.66 -13.87 22.90
N LEU A 110 6.05 -14.19 24.04
CA LEU A 110 6.37 -13.54 25.33
C LEU A 110 7.78 -13.89 25.82
N ASP A 111 8.24 -15.13 25.61
CA ASP A 111 9.62 -15.55 25.87
C ASP A 111 10.62 -14.80 24.98
N THR A 112 10.34 -14.66 23.68
CA THR A 112 11.17 -13.86 22.77
C THR A 112 11.24 -12.40 23.21
N ILE A 113 10.12 -11.80 23.64
CA ILE A 113 10.09 -10.44 24.20
C ILE A 113 10.96 -10.36 25.45
N LEU A 114 10.79 -11.30 26.40
CA LEU A 114 11.54 -11.32 27.65
C LEU A 114 13.06 -11.42 27.41
N LYS A 115 13.49 -12.34 26.53
CA LYS A 115 14.89 -12.49 26.13
C LYS A 115 15.42 -11.24 25.45
N SER A 116 14.63 -10.62 24.58
CA SER A 116 15.01 -9.38 23.90
C SER A 116 15.28 -8.25 24.88
N VAL A 117 14.39 -8.06 25.86
CA VAL A 117 14.53 -6.99 26.87
C VAL A 117 15.74 -7.22 27.77
N LYS A 118 16.10 -8.49 28.03
CA LYS A 118 17.32 -8.85 28.77
C LYS A 118 18.62 -8.78 27.94
N GLY A 119 18.53 -8.55 26.63
CA GLY A 119 19.69 -8.62 25.73
C GLY A 119 20.23 -10.04 25.52
N GLU A 120 19.38 -11.06 25.70
CA GLU A 120 19.74 -12.48 25.62
C GLU A 120 19.52 -13.09 24.21
N LEU A 121 19.05 -12.30 23.23
CA LEU A 121 18.93 -12.74 21.83
C LEU A 121 20.30 -12.69 21.13
N GLN A 122 20.76 -13.82 20.61
CA GLN A 122 22.08 -13.95 19.96
C GLN A 122 21.99 -13.98 18.42
N ASP A 123 21.05 -14.74 17.85
CA ASP A 123 20.92 -14.98 16.41
C ASP A 123 19.58 -14.50 15.83
N GLU A 124 18.84 -13.67 16.58
CA GLU A 124 17.58 -13.08 16.14
C GLU A 124 17.62 -11.56 16.30
N GLU A 125 16.94 -10.84 15.41
CA GLU A 125 16.72 -9.40 15.56
C GLU A 125 16.02 -9.11 16.89
N ALA A 126 16.46 -8.07 17.58
CA ALA A 126 15.80 -7.62 18.81
C ALA A 126 14.35 -7.19 18.53
N VAL A 127 13.47 -7.42 19.49
CA VAL A 127 12.10 -6.91 19.44
C VAL A 127 12.14 -5.39 19.63
N SER A 128 11.80 -4.66 18.58
CA SER A 128 11.76 -3.19 18.60
C SER A 128 10.63 -2.64 19.48
N ASN A 129 10.77 -1.40 19.95
CA ASN A 129 9.71 -0.67 20.65
C ASN A 129 8.42 -0.55 19.81
N ALA A 130 8.54 -0.34 18.50
CA ALA A 130 7.39 -0.34 17.60
C ALA A 130 6.61 -1.67 17.61
N GLN A 131 7.31 -2.81 17.64
CA GLN A 131 6.69 -4.13 17.78
C GLN A 131 6.02 -4.31 19.14
N LEU A 132 6.67 -3.90 20.22
CA LEU A 132 6.09 -3.95 21.56
C LEU A 132 4.80 -3.13 21.65
N GLY A 133 4.83 -1.89 21.15
CA GLY A 133 3.66 -1.02 21.17
C GLY A 133 2.49 -1.56 20.36
N ALA A 134 2.75 -2.02 19.13
CA ALA A 134 1.72 -2.64 18.30
C ALA A 134 1.16 -3.95 18.89
N PHE A 135 2.02 -4.79 19.47
CA PHE A 135 1.60 -6.06 20.08
C PHE A 135 0.78 -5.83 21.34
N PHE A 136 1.26 -5.02 22.29
CA PHE A 136 0.56 -4.81 23.56
C PHE A 136 -0.73 -3.99 23.39
N ALA A 137 -0.76 -2.99 22.49
CA ALA A 137 -2.02 -2.32 22.15
C ALA A 137 -3.06 -3.31 21.64
N ALA A 138 -2.66 -4.26 20.80
CA ALA A 138 -3.55 -5.31 20.32
C ALA A 138 -4.03 -6.24 21.43
N MET A 139 -3.14 -6.64 22.34
CA MET A 139 -3.52 -7.47 23.49
C MET A 139 -4.53 -6.74 24.39
N THR A 140 -4.28 -5.47 24.72
CA THR A 140 -5.13 -4.65 25.58
C THR A 140 -6.52 -4.43 24.98
N ILE A 141 -6.61 -3.97 23.73
CA ILE A 141 -7.89 -3.73 23.06
C ILE A 141 -8.71 -5.02 22.97
N ARG A 142 -8.05 -6.15 22.67
CA ARG A 142 -8.73 -7.46 22.60
C ARG A 142 -9.29 -7.90 23.94
N ALA A 143 -8.59 -7.62 25.04
CA ALA A 143 -9.09 -7.94 26.37
C ALA A 143 -10.31 -7.07 26.74
N ASN A 144 -10.24 -5.78 26.42
CA ASN A 144 -11.22 -4.79 26.87
C ASN A 144 -12.48 -4.71 26.00
N ALA A 145 -12.33 -4.70 24.67
CA ALA A 145 -13.38 -4.21 23.77
C ALA A 145 -13.88 -5.23 22.74
N PHE A 146 -13.07 -6.23 22.39
CA PHE A 146 -13.43 -7.14 21.29
C PHE A 146 -14.52 -8.16 21.71
N PRO A 147 -15.28 -8.72 20.75
CA PRO A 147 -16.22 -9.82 21.03
C PRO A 147 -15.50 -11.11 21.37
N GLU A 148 -16.16 -12.01 22.12
CA GLU A 148 -15.59 -13.25 22.67
C GLU A 148 -14.71 -14.07 21.69
N PRO A 149 -15.11 -14.31 20.41
CA PRO A 149 -14.30 -15.10 19.49
C PRO A 149 -12.92 -14.51 19.15
N THR A 150 -12.73 -13.21 19.39
CA THR A 150 -11.50 -12.48 19.07
C THR A 150 -10.81 -11.87 20.29
N ARG A 151 -11.34 -12.11 21.50
CA ARG A 151 -10.67 -11.89 22.79
C ARG A 151 -9.50 -12.84 22.98
N TRP A 152 -8.84 -12.77 24.14
CA TRP A 152 -7.77 -13.68 24.48
C TRP A 152 -8.28 -15.12 24.52
N SER A 153 -7.49 -16.04 23.98
CA SER A 153 -7.69 -17.46 24.23
C SER A 153 -7.31 -17.80 25.67
N GLU A 154 -7.77 -18.95 26.17
CA GLU A 154 -7.28 -19.47 27.46
C GLU A 154 -5.76 -19.67 27.45
N GLY A 155 -5.20 -20.06 26.30
CA GLY A 155 -3.75 -20.22 26.13
C GLY A 155 -2.98 -18.91 26.23
N GLU A 156 -3.49 -17.84 25.61
CA GLU A 156 -2.93 -16.50 25.77
C GLU A 156 -3.03 -16.02 27.22
N THR A 157 -4.15 -16.32 27.90
CA THR A 157 -4.35 -15.97 29.32
C THR A 157 -3.34 -16.67 30.22
N ARG A 158 -3.13 -17.98 30.04
CA ARG A 158 -2.13 -18.76 30.80
C ARG A 158 -0.70 -18.27 30.54
N ALA A 159 -0.35 -18.04 29.28
CA ALA A 159 0.97 -17.53 28.92
C ALA A 159 1.22 -16.14 29.53
N MET A 160 0.26 -15.21 29.40
CA MET A 160 0.39 -13.87 29.97
C MET A 160 0.53 -13.91 31.49
N THR A 161 -0.27 -14.73 32.18
CA THR A 161 -0.17 -14.92 33.64
C THR A 161 1.22 -15.38 34.06
N TYR A 162 1.87 -16.25 33.29
CA TYR A 162 3.20 -16.75 33.57
C TYR A 162 4.30 -15.70 33.29
N TYR A 163 4.27 -15.02 32.14
CA TYR A 163 5.36 -14.13 31.71
C TYR A 163 5.25 -12.70 32.24
N TRP A 164 4.04 -12.17 32.44
CA TRP A 164 3.84 -10.78 32.86
C TRP A 164 4.60 -10.36 34.14
N PRO A 165 4.66 -11.17 35.22
CA PRO A 165 5.39 -10.81 36.43
C PRO A 165 6.89 -10.57 36.19
N HIS A 166 7.47 -11.19 35.15
CA HIS A 166 8.86 -11.00 34.75
C HIS A 166 9.01 -9.80 33.81
N LEU A 167 8.08 -9.63 32.86
CA LEU A 167 8.09 -8.56 31.89
C LEU A 167 7.89 -7.18 32.55
N VAL A 168 6.91 -7.04 33.44
CA VAL A 168 6.59 -5.75 34.10
C VAL A 168 7.76 -5.18 34.91
N ARG A 169 8.73 -6.00 35.32
CA ARG A 169 9.93 -5.56 36.06
C ARG A 169 11.03 -5.01 35.16
N LEU A 170 10.96 -5.32 33.86
CA LEU A 170 12.03 -5.04 32.90
C LEU A 170 11.57 -4.10 31.77
N LEU A 171 10.27 -4.08 31.48
CA LEU A 171 9.70 -3.22 30.45
C LEU A 171 9.72 -1.74 30.86
N PRO A 172 9.97 -0.83 29.91
CA PRO A 172 9.83 0.60 30.16
C PRO A 172 8.38 1.02 30.51
N PRO A 173 8.18 2.16 31.22
CA PRO A 173 6.86 2.58 31.68
C PRO A 173 5.82 2.79 30.59
N ASP A 174 6.22 3.28 29.42
CA ASP A 174 5.34 3.47 28.26
C ASP A 174 4.80 2.14 27.74
N ILE A 175 5.64 1.08 27.66
CA ILE A 175 5.19 -0.27 27.28
C ILE A 175 4.25 -0.86 28.34
N ILE A 176 4.55 -0.65 29.64
CA ILE A 176 3.70 -1.13 30.73
C ILE A 176 2.32 -0.46 30.64
N PHE A 177 2.27 0.84 30.39
CA PHE A 177 1.03 1.56 30.12
C PHE A 177 0.25 0.97 28.94
N LEU A 178 0.90 0.69 27.82
CA LEU A 178 0.21 0.12 26.64
C LEU A 178 -0.37 -1.27 26.91
N ALA A 179 0.29 -2.07 27.73
CA ALA A 179 -0.12 -3.41 28.11
C ALA A 179 -1.20 -3.43 29.20
N ASP A 180 -1.17 -2.49 30.13
CA ASP A 180 -2.05 -2.45 31.30
C ASP A 180 -2.40 -1.01 31.70
N PRO A 181 -3.17 -0.28 30.87
CA PRO A 181 -3.41 1.16 31.06
C PRO A 181 -4.16 1.50 32.36
N ASP A 182 -4.95 0.55 32.86
CA ASP A 182 -5.77 0.67 34.08
C ASP A 182 -5.18 -0.08 35.29
N GLY A 183 -4.08 -0.82 35.11
CA GLY A 183 -3.39 -1.54 36.19
C GLY A 183 -4.15 -2.78 36.69
N SER A 184 -5.09 -3.31 35.91
CA SER A 184 -5.96 -4.44 36.28
C SER A 184 -5.99 -5.57 35.25
N ASN A 185 -5.50 -5.34 34.03
CA ASN A 185 -5.73 -6.24 32.90
C ASN A 185 -4.81 -7.47 32.92
N MET A 186 -3.67 -7.36 33.60
CA MET A 186 -2.59 -8.36 33.56
C MET A 186 -2.45 -9.16 34.87
N GLY A 187 -3.49 -9.16 35.71
CA GLY A 187 -3.59 -9.99 36.93
C GLY A 187 -2.76 -9.54 38.14
N ILE A 188 -1.67 -8.81 37.94
CA ILE A 188 -0.91 -8.15 39.01
C ILE A 188 -1.15 -6.64 38.92
N SER A 189 -1.74 -6.08 39.97
CA SER A 189 -1.94 -4.64 40.04
C SER A 189 -0.60 -3.91 40.08
N ASN A 190 -0.42 -2.97 39.16
CA ASN A 190 0.70 -2.05 39.13
C ASN A 190 0.17 -0.62 38.97
N SER A 191 0.85 0.36 39.58
CA SER A 191 0.44 1.77 39.51
C SER A 191 0.99 2.49 38.27
N ILE A 192 1.85 1.83 37.48
CA ILE A 192 2.59 2.46 36.38
C ILE A 192 1.63 2.88 35.28
N GLY A 193 0.81 1.97 34.75
CA GLY A 193 -0.12 2.29 33.66
C GLY A 193 -1.10 3.42 33.99
N PRO A 194 -1.82 3.36 35.13
CA PRO A 194 -2.74 4.43 35.53
C PRO A 194 -2.07 5.80 35.71
N GLN A 195 -0.82 5.82 36.19
CA GLN A 195 -0.09 7.06 36.48
C GLN A 195 0.76 7.57 35.31
N PHE A 196 0.91 6.78 34.24
CA PHE A 196 1.72 7.17 33.09
C PHE A 196 1.05 8.31 32.32
N VAL A 197 1.79 9.38 32.11
CA VAL A 197 1.34 10.58 31.37
C VAL A 197 2.20 10.91 30.16
N GLY A 198 3.24 10.13 29.86
CA GLY A 198 4.21 10.45 28.79
C GLY A 198 5.27 11.46 29.22
N ASP A 199 6.32 11.58 28.41
CA ASP A 199 7.40 12.54 28.57
C ASP A 199 7.21 13.76 27.65
N GLY A 200 7.05 14.94 28.25
CA GLY A 200 6.78 16.18 27.51
C GLY A 200 5.37 16.29 26.90
N THR A 201 5.06 17.48 26.38
CA THR A 201 3.72 17.81 25.86
C THR A 201 3.24 16.89 24.72
N PRO A 202 4.07 16.53 23.72
CA PRO A 202 3.64 15.66 22.62
C PRO A 202 3.20 14.28 23.10
N GLU A 203 3.97 13.65 24.01
CA GLU A 203 3.58 12.35 24.55
C GLU A 203 2.37 12.44 25.48
N MET A 204 2.24 13.51 26.26
CA MET A 204 1.03 13.73 27.09
C MET A 204 -0.25 13.71 26.27
N ARG A 205 -0.25 14.37 25.10
CA ARG A 205 -1.41 14.33 24.20
C ARG A 205 -1.62 12.94 23.61
N LEU A 206 -0.55 12.28 23.17
CA LEU A 206 -0.61 10.94 22.61
C LEU A 206 -1.12 9.91 23.63
N VAL A 207 -0.66 9.96 24.87
CA VAL A 207 -1.10 9.09 25.98
C VAL A 207 -2.56 9.33 26.30
N GLY A 208 -3.01 10.59 26.35
CA GLY A 208 -4.42 10.93 26.52
C GLY A 208 -5.30 10.29 25.45
N ALA A 209 -4.90 10.40 24.17
CA ALA A 209 -5.60 9.78 23.06
C ALA A 209 -5.54 8.24 23.11
N LEU A 210 -4.40 7.67 23.53
CA LEU A 210 -4.21 6.22 23.66
C LEU A 210 -5.12 5.60 24.72
N ARG A 211 -5.46 6.31 25.80
CA ARG A 211 -6.40 5.79 26.80
C ARG A 211 -7.76 5.45 26.19
N GLU A 212 -8.29 6.35 25.36
CA GLU A 212 -9.54 6.13 24.62
C GLU A 212 -9.38 5.01 23.59
N VAL A 213 -8.31 5.04 22.80
CA VAL A 213 -8.06 4.02 21.75
C VAL A 213 -7.89 2.61 22.34
N LEU A 214 -7.15 2.47 23.44
CA LEU A 214 -6.92 1.18 24.11
C LEU A 214 -8.19 0.63 24.79
N ALA A 215 -9.15 1.50 25.11
CA ALA A 215 -10.48 1.12 25.58
C ALA A 215 -11.43 0.70 24.44
N GLY A 216 -10.98 0.72 23.18
CA GLY A 216 -11.80 0.43 22.00
C GLY A 216 -12.58 1.64 21.47
N GLY A 217 -12.27 2.84 21.96
CA GLY A 217 -12.92 4.09 21.57
C GLY A 217 -12.39 4.71 20.28
N HIS A 218 -13.02 5.83 19.90
CA HIS A 218 -12.72 6.59 18.68
C HIS A 218 -12.48 8.05 19.01
N LEU A 219 -11.61 8.70 18.24
CA LEU A 219 -11.17 10.06 18.49
C LEU A 219 -11.89 11.10 17.62
N GLY A 220 -11.89 12.34 18.11
CA GLY A 220 -12.30 13.52 17.36
C GLY A 220 -11.32 13.88 16.24
N TYR A 221 -11.77 14.76 15.32
CA TYR A 221 -10.97 15.22 14.18
C TYR A 221 -9.75 16.02 14.65
N GLU A 222 -9.97 17.01 15.51
CA GLU A 222 -8.91 17.87 16.05
C GLU A 222 -7.93 17.09 16.93
N GLU A 223 -8.42 16.09 17.67
CA GLU A 223 -7.57 15.23 18.52
C GLU A 223 -6.58 14.43 17.67
N VAL A 224 -7.06 13.76 16.62
CA VAL A 224 -6.18 13.02 15.71
C VAL A 224 -5.21 13.96 14.99
N GLN A 225 -5.67 15.10 14.46
CA GLN A 225 -4.76 16.05 13.80
C GLN A 225 -3.71 16.62 14.75
N GLY A 226 -4.12 16.99 15.97
CA GLY A 226 -3.26 17.52 17.01
C GLY A 226 -2.19 16.52 17.44
N VAL A 227 -2.54 15.23 17.55
CA VAL A 227 -1.56 14.16 17.79
C VAL A 227 -0.60 14.04 16.61
N LEU A 228 -1.11 13.87 15.38
CA LEU A 228 -0.26 13.63 14.21
C LEU A 228 0.75 14.74 13.96
N LYS A 229 0.33 16.01 14.08
CA LYS A 229 1.19 17.18 13.85
C LYS A 229 2.26 17.37 14.91
N GLU A 230 2.06 16.88 16.13
CA GLU A 230 3.06 16.97 17.21
C GLU A 230 4.05 15.81 17.19
N VAL A 231 3.62 14.62 16.76
CA VAL A 231 4.44 13.41 16.78
C VAL A 231 5.19 13.16 15.47
N LEU A 232 4.84 13.86 14.38
CA LEU A 232 5.50 13.77 13.08
C LEU A 232 6.09 15.13 12.63
N PRO A 233 7.23 15.15 11.91
CA PRO A 233 7.95 14.00 11.35
C PRO A 233 8.66 13.16 12.41
N PHE A 234 8.59 11.84 12.21
CA PHE A 234 9.24 10.87 13.09
C PHE A 234 10.74 10.80 12.79
N SER A 235 11.57 11.54 13.55
CA SER A 235 13.03 11.48 13.39
C SER A 235 13.65 10.49 14.37
N VAL A 236 14.22 9.41 13.83
CA VAL A 236 15.08 8.48 14.59
C VAL A 236 16.48 9.07 14.82
N LYS A 237 16.85 10.15 14.10
CA LYS A 237 18.25 10.62 13.99
C LYS A 237 18.54 11.96 14.66
N ASP A 238 17.54 12.79 14.91
CA ASP A 238 17.75 14.10 15.52
C ASP A 238 17.47 14.05 17.03
N LYS A 239 18.52 13.77 17.81
CA LYS A 239 18.53 13.87 19.29
C LYS A 239 18.27 15.30 19.83
N LYS A 240 17.91 16.27 18.99
CA LYS A 240 17.69 17.68 19.38
C LYS A 240 16.24 17.99 19.72
N SER A 241 15.29 17.17 19.28
CA SER A 241 13.91 17.14 19.76
C SER A 241 13.73 15.83 20.51
N GLU A 242 13.22 15.84 21.74
CA GLU A 242 12.90 14.61 22.48
C GLU A 242 11.99 13.74 21.61
N PRO A 243 12.46 12.58 21.13
CA PRO A 243 11.67 11.78 20.20
C PRO A 243 10.51 11.13 20.95
N VAL A 244 9.30 11.32 20.45
CA VAL A 244 8.11 10.59 20.90
C VAL A 244 8.37 9.08 20.81
N SER A 245 7.95 8.32 21.80
CA SER A 245 8.13 6.88 21.86
C SER A 245 7.58 6.17 20.61
N GLU A 246 8.43 5.36 19.97
CA GLU A 246 8.05 4.46 18.87
C GLU A 246 6.90 3.53 19.27
N ALA A 247 6.87 3.11 20.53
CA ALA A 247 5.85 2.20 21.02
C ALA A 247 4.49 2.89 21.13
N LEU A 248 4.45 4.11 21.69
CA LEU A 248 3.22 4.89 21.78
C LEU A 248 2.66 5.20 20.38
N LEU A 249 3.51 5.65 19.45
CA LEU A 249 3.05 5.95 18.08
C LEU A 249 2.57 4.67 17.35
N SER A 250 3.27 3.56 17.52
CA SER A 250 2.87 2.27 16.92
C SER A 250 1.56 1.75 17.50
N ALA A 251 1.38 1.88 18.81
CA ALA A 251 0.14 1.54 19.50
C ALA A 251 -1.04 2.39 19.02
N PHE A 252 -0.81 3.69 18.79
CA PHE A 252 -1.85 4.59 18.31
C PHE A 252 -2.33 4.21 16.90
N LEU A 253 -1.38 4.00 15.98
CA LEU A 253 -1.67 3.61 14.59
C LEU A 253 -2.35 2.24 14.51
N ILE A 254 -1.92 1.27 15.30
CA ILE A 254 -2.52 -0.08 15.32
C ILE A 254 -3.83 -0.10 16.07
N GLY A 255 -3.95 0.64 17.17
CA GLY A 255 -5.16 0.71 17.96
C GLY A 255 -6.34 1.27 17.16
N GLN A 256 -6.16 2.41 16.48
CA GLN A 256 -7.21 2.96 15.61
C GLN A 256 -7.58 2.03 14.46
N ARG A 257 -6.60 1.35 13.85
CA ARG A 257 -6.87 0.29 12.87
C ARG A 257 -7.73 -0.83 13.46
N MET A 258 -7.40 -1.27 14.67
CA MET A 258 -8.09 -2.37 15.34
C MET A 258 -9.52 -1.98 15.72
N ASN A 259 -9.76 -0.73 16.11
CA ASN A 259 -11.10 -0.22 16.42
C ASN A 259 -11.96 0.00 15.16
N ARG A 260 -11.35 -0.04 13.96
CA ARG A 260 -11.91 0.35 12.66
C ARG A 260 -12.14 1.85 12.58
N GLU A 261 -11.32 2.52 11.79
CA GLU A 261 -11.29 3.97 11.71
C GLU A 261 -12.66 4.54 11.32
N THR A 262 -13.08 5.60 12.02
CA THR A 262 -14.27 6.36 11.63
C THR A 262 -13.96 7.32 10.48
N ASP A 263 -15.00 7.78 9.78
CA ASP A 263 -14.89 8.82 8.75
C ASP A 263 -14.20 10.09 9.27
N ARG A 264 -14.43 10.44 10.54
CA ARG A 264 -13.85 11.61 11.19
C ARG A 264 -12.34 11.45 11.37
N GLU A 265 -11.91 10.28 11.87
CA GLU A 265 -10.49 9.96 12.05
C GLU A 265 -9.77 9.89 10.70
N LEU A 266 -10.36 9.20 9.71
CA LEU A 266 -9.81 9.14 8.35
C LEU A 266 -9.69 10.54 7.72
N LYS A 267 -10.68 11.41 7.91
CA LYS A 267 -10.60 12.81 7.47
C LYS A 267 -9.44 13.54 8.15
N ALA A 268 -9.25 13.35 9.45
CA ALA A 268 -8.14 13.97 10.19
C ALA A 268 -6.78 13.55 9.63
N TYR A 269 -6.57 12.23 9.46
CA TYR A 269 -5.38 11.67 8.84
C TYR A 269 -5.13 12.19 7.43
N CYS A 270 -6.19 12.32 6.62
CA CYS A 270 -6.07 12.75 5.23
C CYS A 270 -5.60 14.20 5.10
N LEU A 271 -6.07 15.08 5.99
CA LEU A 271 -5.85 16.53 5.90
C LEU A 271 -4.75 17.05 6.83
N ALA A 272 -4.19 16.21 7.72
CA ALA A 272 -3.26 16.64 8.77
C ALA A 272 -2.03 17.39 8.25
N PHE A 273 -1.53 17.02 7.07
CA PHE A 273 -0.28 17.55 6.52
C PHE A 273 -0.48 18.34 5.21
N ASP A 274 -1.70 18.81 4.94
CA ASP A 274 -2.00 19.51 3.69
C ASP A 274 -1.13 20.76 3.48
N ASP A 275 -0.88 21.49 4.56
CA ASP A 275 -0.11 22.72 4.57
C ASP A 275 1.35 22.53 5.01
N GLU A 276 1.84 21.28 5.14
CA GLU A 276 3.20 20.99 5.64
C GLU A 276 4.29 21.71 4.82
N LEU A 277 4.09 21.82 3.50
CA LEU A 277 5.00 22.51 2.57
C LEU A 277 4.37 23.78 1.97
N GLY A 278 3.33 24.31 2.61
CA GLY A 278 2.48 25.38 2.06
C GLY A 278 1.41 24.86 1.09
N PRO A 279 0.64 25.77 0.46
CA PRO A 279 -0.46 25.40 -0.41
C PRO A 279 0.03 24.64 -1.66
N ALA A 280 -0.74 23.66 -2.10
CA ALA A 280 -0.45 22.92 -3.32
C ALA A 280 -0.42 23.85 -4.54
N PRO A 281 0.59 23.75 -5.42
CA PRO A 281 0.63 24.51 -6.66
C PRO A 281 -0.55 24.17 -7.58
N VAL A 282 -1.03 25.15 -8.33
CA VAL A 282 -2.16 24.99 -9.27
C VAL A 282 -1.62 24.97 -10.71
N ALA A 283 -1.76 23.84 -11.39
CA ALA A 283 -1.43 23.65 -12.80
C ALA A 283 -2.54 24.22 -13.70
N ASP A 284 -2.15 24.91 -14.76
CA ASP A 284 -3.08 25.44 -15.76
C ASP A 284 -3.40 24.38 -16.82
N VAL A 285 -4.33 23.48 -16.49
CA VAL A 285 -4.75 22.36 -17.34
C VAL A 285 -6.26 22.16 -17.27
N LYS A 286 -6.85 21.68 -18.37
CA LYS A 286 -8.31 21.49 -18.50
C LYS A 286 -8.87 20.49 -17.48
N SER A 287 -8.09 19.46 -17.16
CA SER A 287 -8.43 18.43 -16.20
C SER A 287 -7.16 17.85 -15.56
N LEU A 288 -7.28 17.36 -14.33
CA LEU A 288 -6.21 16.65 -13.64
C LEU A 288 -6.79 15.49 -12.84
N THR A 289 -6.33 14.27 -13.14
CA THR A 289 -6.71 13.07 -12.40
C THR A 289 -5.56 12.61 -11.49
N HIS A 290 -5.82 12.53 -10.19
CA HIS A 290 -4.90 12.02 -9.19
C HIS A 290 -5.05 10.50 -9.05
N TYR A 291 -3.96 9.76 -9.21
CA TYR A 291 -3.93 8.31 -9.11
C TYR A 291 -3.34 7.85 -7.76
N GLY A 292 -4.23 7.42 -6.87
CA GLY A 292 -3.92 6.90 -5.54
C GLY A 292 -3.82 5.38 -5.49
N GLU A 293 -2.71 4.85 -6.01
CA GLU A 293 -2.39 3.43 -5.87
C GLU A 293 -2.06 3.06 -4.41
N PRO A 294 -2.29 1.80 -3.96
CA PRO A 294 -1.75 1.34 -2.69
C PRO A 294 -0.22 1.47 -2.69
N HIS A 295 0.33 2.28 -1.78
CA HIS A 295 1.76 2.56 -1.72
C HIS A 295 2.63 1.32 -1.44
N ASP A 296 2.05 0.24 -0.89
CA ASP A 296 2.73 -1.05 -0.68
C ASP A 296 2.84 -1.92 -1.95
N GLY A 297 2.30 -1.44 -3.07
CA GLY A 297 2.51 -1.99 -4.39
C GLY A 297 1.85 -3.35 -4.65
N ASN A 298 2.07 -3.85 -5.88
CA ASN A 298 1.62 -5.18 -6.30
C ASN A 298 2.77 -6.18 -6.31
N THR A 299 2.44 -7.42 -5.95
CA THR A 299 3.45 -8.49 -5.87
C THR A 299 3.32 -9.47 -7.01
N ARG A 300 2.13 -9.67 -7.56
CA ARG A 300 1.88 -10.74 -8.54
C ARG A 300 1.63 -10.24 -9.94
N TYR A 301 0.87 -9.15 -10.10
CA TYR A 301 0.25 -8.79 -11.37
C TYR A 301 0.83 -7.50 -11.97
N PHE A 302 0.76 -7.40 -13.30
CA PHE A 302 1.12 -6.22 -14.10
C PHE A 302 0.40 -4.95 -13.61
N ARG A 303 1.12 -3.83 -13.59
CA ARG A 303 0.63 -2.52 -13.15
C ARG A 303 0.56 -1.56 -14.33
N SER A 304 -0.66 -1.26 -14.76
CA SER A 304 -0.92 -0.45 -15.95
C SER A 304 -0.90 1.07 -15.71
N THR A 305 -0.99 1.54 -14.46
CA THR A 305 -1.30 2.93 -14.13
C THR A 305 -0.32 3.96 -14.71
N LEU A 306 0.99 3.69 -14.68
CA LEU A 306 2.00 4.56 -15.31
C LEU A 306 1.77 4.72 -16.82
N PHE A 307 1.47 3.62 -17.50
CA PHE A 307 1.27 3.60 -18.94
C PHE A 307 -0.09 4.20 -19.33
N VAL A 308 -1.13 4.01 -18.49
CA VAL A 308 -2.43 4.67 -18.63
C VAL A 308 -2.29 6.20 -18.57
N ALA A 309 -1.44 6.72 -17.67
CA ALA A 309 -1.18 8.15 -17.58
C ALA A 309 -0.55 8.72 -18.87
N ALA A 310 0.41 7.99 -19.44
CA ALA A 310 1.02 8.36 -20.72
C ALA A 310 -0.01 8.35 -21.86
N VAL A 311 -0.89 7.34 -21.93
CA VAL A 311 -1.99 7.28 -22.90
C VAL A 311 -2.95 8.46 -22.74
N ARG A 312 -3.37 8.77 -21.52
CA ARG A 312 -4.31 9.86 -21.21
C ARG A 312 -3.78 11.24 -21.59
N SER A 313 -2.47 11.44 -21.43
CA SER A 313 -1.82 12.69 -21.81
C SER A 313 -1.87 13.00 -23.31
N CYS A 314 -2.11 12.00 -24.18
CA CYS A 314 -2.20 12.19 -25.63
C CYS A 314 -3.48 12.91 -26.10
N TYR A 315 -4.49 13.04 -25.23
CA TYR A 315 -5.75 13.73 -25.50
C TYR A 315 -6.11 14.73 -24.38
N ASP A 316 -5.04 15.33 -23.82
CA ASP A 316 -4.98 16.35 -22.77
C ASP A 316 -5.71 16.02 -21.46
N GLU A 317 -5.91 14.74 -21.15
CA GLU A 317 -6.36 14.33 -19.82
C GLU A 317 -5.16 14.17 -18.90
N SER A 318 -4.77 15.26 -18.23
CA SER A 318 -3.55 15.27 -17.41
C SER A 318 -3.67 14.37 -16.18
N SER A 319 -2.54 13.80 -15.78
CA SER A 319 -2.48 12.83 -14.68
C SER A 319 -1.39 13.17 -13.65
N LEU A 320 -1.71 13.07 -12.37
CA LEU A 320 -0.74 13.11 -11.28
C LEU A 320 -0.71 11.76 -10.58
N LEU A 321 0.42 11.08 -10.65
CA LEU A 321 0.69 9.84 -9.95
C LEU A 321 1.45 10.15 -8.68
N HIS A 322 1.17 9.42 -7.62
CA HIS A 322 1.91 9.57 -6.38
C HIS A 322 2.10 8.25 -5.65
N GLY A 323 3.16 8.17 -4.87
CA GLY A 323 3.53 6.93 -4.19
C GLY A 323 4.82 7.03 -3.40
N VAL A 324 5.50 5.89 -3.26
CA VAL A 324 6.84 5.79 -2.68
C VAL A 324 7.69 4.79 -3.47
N ASP A 325 8.98 4.72 -3.17
CA ASP A 325 9.88 3.69 -3.70
C ASP A 325 9.73 2.33 -3.04
N TRP A 326 9.35 2.29 -1.77
CA TRP A 326 9.09 1.04 -1.06
C TRP A 326 8.20 1.26 0.16
N MET A 327 7.20 0.39 0.36
CA MET A 327 6.35 0.41 1.55
C MET A 327 5.98 -1.00 2.03
N PRO A 328 6.06 -1.28 3.34
CA PRO A 328 5.53 -2.51 3.94
C PRO A 328 3.99 -2.49 3.98
N PRO A 329 3.33 -3.64 4.20
CA PRO A 329 3.92 -4.95 4.48
C PRO A 329 4.20 -5.80 3.25
N LYS A 330 3.71 -5.39 2.07
CA LYS A 330 3.93 -6.16 0.84
C LYS A 330 5.33 -5.92 0.29
N GLY A 331 5.80 -4.67 0.24
CA GLY A 331 7.01 -4.29 -0.48
C GLY A 331 6.92 -4.68 -1.96
N GLY A 332 5.75 -4.47 -2.58
CA GLY A 332 5.48 -4.76 -3.99
C GLY A 332 5.97 -3.66 -4.93
N ILE A 333 5.83 -3.90 -6.23
CA ILE A 333 6.22 -2.97 -7.30
C ILE A 333 5.41 -1.69 -7.19
N THR A 334 6.08 -0.55 -7.26
CA THR A 334 5.48 0.79 -7.31
C THR A 334 5.85 1.51 -8.61
N GLU A 335 5.10 2.55 -8.94
CA GLU A 335 5.37 3.45 -10.07
C GLU A 335 6.75 4.09 -9.94
N GLU A 336 7.16 4.43 -8.73
CA GLU A 336 8.48 5.02 -8.48
C GLU A 336 9.63 4.08 -8.82
N GLN A 337 9.50 2.79 -8.50
CA GLN A 337 10.51 1.80 -8.83
C GLN A 337 10.65 1.67 -10.34
N MET A 338 9.52 1.65 -11.07
CA MET A 338 9.54 1.59 -12.53
C MET A 338 10.19 2.84 -13.13
N LEU A 339 9.81 4.03 -12.66
CA LEU A 339 10.36 5.31 -13.11
C LEU A 339 11.87 5.43 -12.81
N LYS A 340 12.30 5.09 -11.59
CA LYS A 340 13.73 5.03 -11.23
C LYS A 340 14.46 4.08 -12.17
N PHE A 341 13.93 2.86 -12.36
CA PHE A 341 14.56 1.86 -13.22
C PHE A 341 14.72 2.33 -14.67
N MET A 342 13.74 3.07 -15.21
CA MET A 342 13.81 3.68 -16.55
C MET A 342 14.65 4.96 -16.63
N GLY A 343 15.19 5.47 -15.51
CA GLY A 343 16.08 6.65 -15.48
C GLY A 343 15.37 8.00 -15.29
N ALA A 344 14.08 8.02 -14.96
CA ALA A 344 13.37 9.25 -14.66
C ALA A 344 13.75 9.83 -13.28
N SER A 345 13.67 11.15 -13.14
CA SER A 345 13.76 11.77 -11.82
C SER A 345 12.49 11.49 -11.01
N THR A 346 12.68 11.10 -9.75
CA THR A 346 11.60 10.88 -8.78
C THR A 346 11.74 11.77 -7.54
N CYS A 347 12.77 12.62 -7.52
CA CYS A 347 12.98 13.65 -6.50
C CYS A 347 12.46 14.98 -7.05
N LEU A 348 11.17 15.02 -7.37
CA LEU A 348 10.49 16.19 -7.92
C LEU A 348 9.61 16.80 -6.84
N THR A 349 9.78 18.09 -6.61
CA THR A 349 8.86 18.86 -5.76
C THR A 349 7.49 18.98 -6.45
N PRO A 350 6.41 19.24 -5.70
CA PRO A 350 5.10 19.53 -6.29
C PRO A 350 5.12 20.65 -7.34
N VAL A 351 5.94 21.68 -7.15
CA VAL A 351 6.10 22.80 -8.11
C VAL A 351 6.79 22.33 -9.40
N GLN A 352 7.76 21.44 -9.31
CA GLN A 352 8.40 20.83 -10.48
C GLN A 352 7.44 19.88 -11.21
N ALA A 353 6.63 19.11 -10.47
CA ALA A 353 5.61 18.26 -11.05
C ALA A 353 4.54 19.07 -11.81
N LYS A 354 4.13 20.24 -11.28
CA LYS A 354 3.27 21.21 -12.00
C LYS A 354 3.82 21.52 -13.39
N LYS A 355 5.12 21.86 -13.51
CA LYS A 355 5.75 22.18 -14.80
C LYS A 355 5.67 21.03 -15.81
N LEU A 356 5.78 19.78 -15.34
CA LEU A 356 5.68 18.59 -16.21
C LEU A 356 4.22 18.29 -16.61
N ILE A 357 3.27 18.57 -15.72
CA ILE A 357 1.83 18.45 -16.01
C ILE A 357 1.38 19.45 -17.08
N GLU A 358 1.90 20.68 -17.03
CA GLU A 358 1.62 21.75 -18.01
C GLU A 358 2.36 21.60 -19.34
N ASP A 359 3.34 20.69 -19.42
CA ASP A 359 4.12 20.49 -20.64
C ASP A 359 3.31 19.70 -21.68
N GLU A 360 3.03 20.35 -22.81
CA GLU A 360 2.23 19.81 -23.93
C GLU A 360 2.84 18.57 -24.59
N ASP A 361 4.09 18.20 -24.32
CA ASP A 361 4.73 16.95 -24.78
C ASP A 361 4.75 15.86 -23.70
N ILE A 362 4.24 16.14 -22.50
CA ILE A 362 4.23 15.22 -21.36
C ILE A 362 2.81 15.04 -20.81
N GLY A 363 2.18 16.08 -20.25
CA GLY A 363 0.83 16.03 -19.68
C GLY A 363 0.63 15.17 -18.42
N PHE A 364 1.70 14.63 -17.81
CA PHE A 364 1.60 13.90 -16.54
C PHE A 364 2.86 14.05 -15.68
N ALA A 365 2.72 13.78 -14.37
CA ALA A 365 3.86 13.74 -13.46
C ALA A 365 3.73 12.68 -12.38
N TYR A 366 4.87 12.31 -11.78
CA TYR A 366 4.93 11.52 -10.56
C TYR A 366 5.53 12.33 -9.41
N VAL A 367 4.91 12.26 -8.23
CA VAL A 367 5.41 12.88 -6.99
C VAL A 367 5.57 11.83 -5.90
N SER A 368 6.79 11.69 -5.38
CA SER A 368 7.05 10.82 -4.23
C SER A 368 6.52 11.46 -2.94
N GLN A 369 5.97 10.64 -2.04
CA GLN A 369 5.51 11.09 -0.73
C GLN A 369 6.62 11.78 0.06
N ARG A 370 7.89 11.39 -0.10
CA ARG A 370 9.02 12.06 0.57
C ARG A 370 9.19 13.53 0.17
N GLU A 371 8.81 13.88 -1.07
CA GLU A 371 8.98 15.23 -1.62
C GLU A 371 7.76 16.12 -1.33
N ALA A 372 6.60 15.52 -1.06
CA ALA A 372 5.34 16.23 -0.81
C ALA A 372 4.92 16.26 0.65
N ARG A 373 5.22 15.18 1.40
CA ARG A 373 4.77 14.93 2.78
C ARG A 373 5.85 14.20 3.60
N PRO A 374 6.98 14.86 3.91
CA PRO A 374 8.09 14.23 4.63
C PRO A 374 7.67 13.67 6.00
N SER A 375 6.70 14.28 6.69
CA SER A 375 6.09 13.74 7.91
C SER A 375 5.50 12.34 7.71
N LEU A 376 4.79 12.10 6.62
CA LEU A 376 4.23 10.78 6.32
C LEU A 376 5.29 9.78 5.85
N SER A 377 6.30 10.25 5.11
CA SER A 377 7.42 9.40 4.68
C SER A 377 8.30 8.95 5.84
N SER A 378 8.35 9.71 6.94
CA SER A 378 9.21 9.43 8.10
C SER A 378 8.85 8.12 8.82
N VAL A 379 7.60 7.65 8.72
CA VAL A 379 7.12 6.45 9.42
C VAL A 379 7.24 5.15 8.63
N ILE A 380 7.91 5.14 7.47
CA ILE A 380 8.09 3.91 6.65
C ILE A 380 8.79 2.81 7.46
N GLY A 381 9.83 3.16 8.23
CA GLY A 381 10.53 2.22 9.11
C GLY A 381 9.60 1.63 10.17
N LEU A 382 8.90 2.49 10.92
CA LEU A 382 7.92 2.08 11.92
C LEU A 382 6.82 1.17 11.33
N ARG A 383 6.32 1.49 10.13
CA ARG A 383 5.29 0.70 9.42
C ARG A 383 5.76 -0.73 9.10
N GLU A 384 7.06 -0.97 8.99
CA GLU A 384 7.60 -2.32 8.78
C GLU A 384 7.44 -3.18 10.05
N HIS A 385 7.69 -2.57 11.20
CA HIS A 385 7.61 -3.22 12.50
C HIS A 385 6.18 -3.48 12.98
N ILE A 386 5.19 -2.70 12.53
CA ILE A 386 3.78 -2.93 12.90
C ILE A 386 3.08 -3.97 12.01
N LYS A 387 3.67 -4.36 10.87
CA LYS A 387 3.18 -5.36 9.88
C LYS A 387 1.85 -5.08 9.18
N LYS A 388 1.01 -4.20 9.73
CA LYS A 388 -0.34 -3.95 9.24
C LYS A 388 -0.42 -2.58 8.58
N ARG A 389 -1.44 -2.40 7.74
CA ARG A 389 -1.73 -1.12 7.08
C ARG A 389 -2.37 -0.17 8.11
N PRO A 390 -1.72 0.88 8.60
CA PRO A 390 -2.36 1.82 9.53
C PRO A 390 -3.41 2.68 8.81
N PRO A 391 -4.18 3.55 9.52
CA PRO A 391 -5.12 4.50 8.92
C PRO A 391 -4.52 5.29 7.75
N LEU A 392 -3.24 5.65 7.85
CA LEU A 392 -2.45 6.32 6.81
C LEU A 392 -2.50 5.62 5.45
N ALA A 393 -2.55 4.28 5.42
CA ALA A 393 -2.57 3.51 4.17
C ALA A 393 -3.86 3.72 3.36
N THR A 394 -4.94 4.15 4.02
CA THR A 394 -6.20 4.51 3.36
C THR A 394 -6.13 5.94 2.84
N THR A 395 -5.64 6.87 3.66
CA THR A 395 -5.69 8.30 3.38
C THR A 395 -4.59 8.79 2.44
N GLU A 396 -3.45 8.09 2.38
CA GLU A 396 -2.34 8.42 1.47
C GLU A 396 -2.70 8.24 -0.02
N LYS A 397 -3.81 7.54 -0.31
CA LYS A 397 -4.37 7.38 -1.67
C LYS A 397 -5.23 8.55 -2.13
N VAL A 398 -5.61 9.48 -1.24
CA VAL A 398 -6.56 10.56 -1.56
C VAL A 398 -5.88 11.91 -1.33
N GLN A 399 -4.90 12.22 -2.19
CA GLN A 399 -4.02 13.38 -2.06
C GLN A 399 -4.08 14.29 -3.29
N GLN A 400 -3.90 15.60 -3.08
CA GLN A 400 -3.83 16.63 -4.13
C GLN A 400 -2.53 17.41 -3.99
N TYR A 401 -1.40 16.76 -4.30
CA TYR A 401 -0.08 17.42 -4.18
C TYR A 401 0.10 18.55 -5.18
N VAL A 402 -0.56 18.46 -6.33
CA VAL A 402 -0.75 19.54 -7.31
C VAL A 402 -2.25 19.67 -7.51
N ARG A 403 -2.77 20.85 -7.78
CA ARG A 403 -4.18 21.10 -8.13
C ARG A 403 -4.30 21.55 -9.58
N ALA A 404 -5.50 21.63 -10.12
CA ALA A 404 -5.75 22.17 -11.46
C ALA A 404 -6.64 23.42 -11.47
N SER A 405 -6.46 24.27 -12.47
CA SER A 405 -7.40 25.35 -12.82
C SER A 405 -8.73 24.79 -13.35
N GLY A 406 -8.69 23.62 -14.01
CA GLY A 406 -9.85 22.91 -14.55
C GLY A 406 -10.43 21.83 -13.63
N LYS A 407 -10.99 20.77 -14.24
CA LYS A 407 -11.70 19.69 -13.53
C LYS A 407 -10.72 18.76 -12.81
N GLU A 408 -10.81 18.70 -11.49
CA GLU A 408 -10.05 17.74 -10.67
C GLU A 408 -10.83 16.42 -10.46
N ALA A 409 -10.13 15.29 -10.56
CA ALA A 409 -10.66 13.97 -10.24
C ALA A 409 -9.66 13.11 -9.44
N ILE A 410 -10.15 12.13 -8.66
CA ILE A 410 -9.29 11.17 -7.96
C ILE A 410 -9.74 9.75 -8.29
N VAL A 411 -8.76 8.88 -8.57
CA VAL A 411 -8.95 7.44 -8.75
C VAL A 411 -8.15 6.70 -7.67
N ALA A 412 -8.81 5.81 -6.92
CA ALA A 412 -8.13 5.02 -5.88
C ALA A 412 -8.54 3.55 -5.88
N GLY A 413 -7.61 2.69 -5.46
CA GLY A 413 -7.83 1.25 -5.34
C GLY A 413 -8.31 0.86 -3.95
N PHE A 414 -9.13 -0.20 -3.84
CA PHE A 414 -9.51 -0.79 -2.55
C PHE A 414 -9.57 -2.32 -2.62
N TYR A 415 -9.46 -2.97 -1.44
CA TYR A 415 -9.41 -4.43 -1.33
C TYR A 415 -10.56 -4.99 -0.49
N HIS A 416 -10.77 -4.44 0.70
CA HIS A 416 -11.85 -4.83 1.61
C HIS A 416 -13.06 -3.93 1.41
N GLU A 417 -14.24 -4.54 1.45
CA GLU A 417 -15.54 -3.85 1.40
C GLU A 417 -15.71 -2.85 2.55
N GLY A 418 -16.46 -1.78 2.30
CA GLY A 418 -16.61 -0.60 3.15
C GLY A 418 -15.58 0.50 2.87
N TYR A 419 -14.37 0.17 2.43
CA TYR A 419 -13.35 1.19 2.12
C TYR A 419 -13.65 1.99 0.86
N GLU A 420 -14.50 1.48 -0.06
CA GLU A 420 -15.03 2.24 -1.17
C GLU A 420 -15.77 3.50 -0.68
N GLU A 421 -16.61 3.39 0.34
CA GLU A 421 -17.37 4.51 0.89
C GLU A 421 -16.45 5.52 1.58
N SER A 422 -15.53 5.03 2.42
CA SER A 422 -14.58 5.90 3.12
C SER A 422 -13.69 6.67 2.14
N LEU A 423 -13.20 6.04 1.07
CA LEU A 423 -12.39 6.72 0.05
C LEU A 423 -13.21 7.76 -0.71
N LEU A 424 -14.44 7.43 -1.13
CA LEU A 424 -15.32 8.39 -1.82
C LEU A 424 -15.70 9.56 -0.90
N MET A 425 -15.91 9.32 0.39
CA MET A 425 -16.11 10.35 1.40
C MET A 425 -14.91 11.31 1.44
N LEU A 426 -13.68 10.78 1.51
CA LEU A 426 -12.47 11.61 1.49
C LEU A 426 -12.34 12.42 0.20
N MET A 427 -12.63 11.82 -0.96
CA MET A 427 -12.62 12.52 -2.25
C MET A 427 -13.64 13.68 -2.27
N ARG A 428 -14.85 13.48 -1.71
CA ARG A 428 -15.84 14.57 -1.57
C ARG A 428 -15.33 15.68 -0.66
N ARG A 429 -14.65 15.34 0.44
CA ARG A 429 -14.06 16.31 1.37
C ARG A 429 -12.90 17.09 0.77
N ARG A 430 -12.16 16.48 -0.16
CA ARG A 430 -11.14 17.16 -1.00
C ARG A 430 -11.76 18.16 -1.98
N GLY A 431 -13.06 18.05 -2.26
CA GLY A 431 -13.75 18.99 -3.14
C GLY A 431 -13.52 18.72 -4.62
N VAL A 432 -13.02 17.54 -5.00
CA VAL A 432 -12.87 17.19 -6.43
C VAL A 432 -14.22 17.07 -7.13
N HIS A 433 -14.20 17.22 -8.45
CA HIS A 433 -15.39 17.22 -9.30
C HIS A 433 -15.91 15.79 -9.49
N SER A 434 -14.99 14.83 -9.66
CA SER A 434 -15.31 13.42 -9.84
C SER A 434 -14.40 12.54 -8.97
N GLY A 435 -14.92 11.42 -8.50
CA GLY A 435 -14.16 10.44 -7.73
C GLY A 435 -14.52 9.03 -8.18
N LEU A 436 -13.51 8.16 -8.30
CA LEU A 436 -13.68 6.78 -8.70
C LEU A 436 -12.86 5.87 -7.78
N VAL A 437 -13.51 4.83 -7.26
CA VAL A 437 -12.84 3.75 -6.53
C VAL A 437 -13.03 2.44 -7.27
N VAL A 438 -11.93 1.70 -7.41
CA VAL A 438 -11.89 0.45 -8.19
C VAL A 438 -11.41 -0.69 -7.30
N LYS A 439 -12.11 -1.81 -7.35
CA LYS A 439 -11.65 -3.07 -6.77
C LYS A 439 -10.82 -3.84 -7.79
N GLY A 440 -9.55 -3.50 -7.90
CA GLY A 440 -8.60 -4.22 -8.74
C GLY A 440 -7.94 -5.41 -8.04
N GLU A 441 -7.16 -6.18 -8.79
CA GLU A 441 -6.34 -7.26 -8.24
C GLU A 441 -5.36 -6.71 -7.20
N GLU A 442 -5.25 -7.41 -6.05
CA GLU A 442 -4.41 -7.01 -4.92
C GLU A 442 -4.76 -5.65 -4.28
N GLY A 443 -5.91 -5.08 -4.63
CA GLY A 443 -6.37 -3.77 -4.18
C GLY A 443 -5.87 -2.61 -5.02
N ALA A 444 -5.28 -2.88 -6.20
CA ALA A 444 -4.90 -1.87 -7.16
C ALA A 444 -6.12 -1.15 -7.74
N LEU A 445 -5.89 -0.01 -8.41
CA LEU A 445 -6.97 0.76 -9.05
C LEU A 445 -7.25 0.36 -10.50
N SER A 446 -6.48 -0.59 -11.05
CA SER A 446 -6.67 -1.05 -12.43
C SER A 446 -7.68 -2.20 -12.54
N MET A 447 -8.62 -2.06 -13.46
CA MET A 447 -9.51 -3.11 -13.94
C MET A 447 -8.75 -4.16 -14.75
N THR A 448 -9.33 -5.35 -14.89
CA THR A 448 -8.78 -6.51 -15.61
C THR A 448 -9.73 -6.96 -16.73
N THR A 449 -9.19 -7.64 -17.73
CA THR A 449 -9.98 -8.28 -18.80
C THR A 449 -10.47 -9.68 -18.42
N ARG A 450 -10.06 -10.20 -17.25
CA ARG A 450 -10.35 -11.57 -16.84
C ARG A 450 -11.86 -11.77 -16.64
N LEU A 451 -12.36 -12.94 -17.08
CA LEU A 451 -13.72 -13.35 -16.73
C LEU A 451 -13.90 -13.44 -15.22
N ARG A 452 -15.05 -12.95 -14.74
CA ARG A 452 -15.45 -13.10 -13.35
C ARG A 452 -15.46 -14.59 -12.99
N SER A 453 -14.81 -14.94 -11.87
CA SER A 453 -14.90 -16.29 -11.34
C SER A 453 -16.34 -16.59 -10.89
N PRO A 454 -16.98 -17.66 -11.38
CA PRO A 454 -18.34 -18.04 -10.98
C PRO A 454 -18.42 -18.46 -9.50
N ASN A 455 -17.28 -18.80 -8.88
CA ASN A 455 -17.20 -19.27 -7.49
C ASN A 455 -16.91 -18.15 -6.48
N ALA A 456 -16.84 -16.89 -6.90
CA ALA A 456 -16.62 -15.76 -6.00
C ALA A 456 -17.94 -15.41 -5.27
N SER A 457 -18.15 -16.01 -4.09
CA SER A 457 -19.41 -15.92 -3.35
C SER A 457 -19.43 -14.90 -2.20
N LYS A 458 -18.32 -14.24 -1.88
CA LYS A 458 -18.26 -13.28 -0.76
C LYS A 458 -17.62 -11.94 -1.15
N GLY A 459 -18.36 -10.87 -0.88
CA GLY A 459 -17.97 -9.46 -1.04
C GLY A 459 -17.98 -8.96 -2.49
N LEU A 460 -17.61 -7.69 -2.65
CA LEU A 460 -17.56 -7.03 -3.97
C LEU A 460 -16.58 -7.75 -4.92
N PRO A 461 -16.90 -7.94 -6.21
CA PRO A 461 -16.02 -8.62 -7.15
C PRO A 461 -14.86 -7.74 -7.63
N VAL A 462 -13.82 -8.35 -8.23
CA VAL A 462 -12.82 -7.61 -9.03
C VAL A 462 -13.54 -6.92 -10.19
N ASN A 463 -13.07 -5.72 -10.56
CA ASN A 463 -13.70 -4.77 -11.49
C ASN A 463 -14.98 -4.10 -10.97
N TYR A 464 -15.32 -4.26 -9.69
CA TYR A 464 -16.31 -3.39 -9.08
C TYR A 464 -15.79 -1.95 -9.04
N CYS A 465 -16.58 -1.02 -9.55
CA CYS A 465 -16.32 0.41 -9.58
C CYS A 465 -17.45 1.14 -8.86
N SER A 466 -17.10 2.11 -8.04
CA SER A 466 -18.06 3.04 -7.43
C SER A 466 -17.51 4.45 -7.52
N GLY A 467 -18.37 5.45 -7.67
CA GLY A 467 -17.89 6.79 -7.93
C GLY A 467 -18.95 7.87 -7.85
N PHE A 468 -18.51 9.07 -8.17
CA PHE A 468 -19.37 10.22 -8.36
C PHE A 468 -18.84 11.16 -9.42
N ARG A 469 -19.75 11.97 -9.97
CA ARG A 469 -19.45 13.08 -10.88
C ARG A 469 -20.30 14.30 -10.51
N SER A 470 -19.74 15.48 -10.71
CA SER A 470 -20.49 16.74 -10.50
C SER A 470 -21.46 16.96 -11.65
N LEU A 471 -22.68 17.37 -11.32
CA LEU A 471 -23.68 17.81 -12.30
C LEU A 471 -23.43 19.29 -12.64
N ASN A 472 -23.59 19.69 -13.90
CA ASN A 472 -23.31 21.06 -14.34
C ASN A 472 -24.07 22.14 -13.53
N MET A 473 -23.39 23.26 -13.30
CA MET A 473 -23.61 24.30 -12.29
C MET A 473 -24.81 25.27 -12.50
N THR A 474 -25.90 24.88 -13.15
CA THR A 474 -27.01 25.84 -13.38
C THR A 474 -28.02 25.93 -12.23
N HIS A 475 -28.06 24.99 -11.28
CA HIS A 475 -29.07 24.98 -10.21
C HIS A 475 -28.54 24.46 -8.87
N ALA A 476 -27.55 25.12 -8.28
CA ALA A 476 -27.13 24.84 -6.92
C ALA A 476 -27.13 26.12 -6.09
N VAL A 477 -28.28 26.40 -5.49
CA VAL A 477 -28.38 27.20 -4.29
C VAL A 477 -27.84 26.29 -3.18
N ASP A 478 -26.63 26.55 -2.68
CA ASP A 478 -25.97 25.88 -1.54
C ASP A 478 -25.42 24.44 -1.71
N GLY A 479 -24.77 24.10 -2.84
CA GLY A 479 -23.84 22.96 -2.87
C GLY A 479 -23.66 22.26 -4.22
N VAL A 480 -22.46 21.73 -4.49
CA VAL A 480 -22.17 20.96 -5.71
C VAL A 480 -23.05 19.69 -5.74
N SER A 481 -24.07 19.68 -6.59
CA SER A 481 -24.88 18.50 -6.85
C SER A 481 -24.04 17.42 -7.52
N ARG A 482 -24.04 16.21 -6.95
CA ARG A 482 -23.21 15.09 -7.40
C ARG A 482 -24.08 13.87 -7.64
N GLU A 483 -23.91 13.26 -8.81
CA GLU A 483 -24.50 11.97 -9.12
C GLU A 483 -23.52 10.88 -8.67
N SER A 484 -24.00 9.91 -7.88
CA SER A 484 -23.21 8.74 -7.49
C SER A 484 -23.61 7.53 -8.32
N PHE A 485 -22.65 6.66 -8.61
CA PHE A 485 -22.87 5.46 -9.40
C PHE A 485 -22.07 4.29 -8.82
N ASN A 486 -22.50 3.07 -9.17
CA ASN A 486 -21.70 1.87 -9.03
C ASN A 486 -21.96 0.93 -10.20
N THR A 487 -20.96 0.14 -10.56
CA THR A 487 -21.02 -0.82 -11.66
C THR A 487 -19.97 -1.91 -11.49
N VAL A 488 -20.16 -3.05 -12.16
CA VAL A 488 -19.13 -4.08 -12.29
C VAL A 488 -18.73 -4.13 -13.75
N VAL A 489 -17.50 -3.72 -14.06
CA VAL A 489 -17.02 -3.67 -15.44
C VAL A 489 -16.64 -5.07 -15.91
N ASN A 490 -17.39 -5.57 -16.89
CA ASN A 490 -17.05 -6.78 -17.62
C ASN A 490 -16.46 -6.40 -18.98
N ALA A 491 -15.14 -6.51 -19.13
CA ALA A 491 -14.43 -6.06 -20.32
C ALA A 491 -14.94 -6.72 -21.62
N LYS A 492 -15.48 -7.95 -21.54
CA LYS A 492 -16.07 -8.65 -22.68
C LYS A 492 -17.25 -7.90 -23.29
N ASP A 493 -18.05 -7.21 -22.49
CA ASP A 493 -19.22 -6.46 -22.96
C ASP A 493 -18.82 -5.24 -23.81
N TYR A 494 -17.52 -4.89 -23.79
CA TYR A 494 -16.92 -3.80 -24.53
C TYR A 494 -15.95 -4.29 -25.63
N GLY A 495 -16.00 -5.58 -25.98
CA GLY A 495 -15.21 -6.15 -27.07
C GLY A 495 -13.75 -6.47 -26.72
N PHE A 496 -13.39 -6.53 -25.44
CA PHE A 496 -12.08 -7.05 -25.04
C PHE A 496 -12.12 -8.57 -24.87
N GLU A 497 -11.17 -9.26 -25.48
CA GLU A 497 -11.03 -10.71 -25.31
C GLU A 497 -10.61 -11.03 -23.86
N PRO A 498 -11.31 -11.95 -23.18
CA PRO A 498 -10.98 -12.23 -21.79
C PRO A 498 -9.63 -12.90 -21.64
N THR A 499 -8.75 -12.28 -20.88
CA THR A 499 -7.38 -12.75 -20.66
C THR A 499 -7.02 -12.65 -19.17
N ASP A 500 -6.18 -13.58 -18.71
CA ASP A 500 -5.59 -13.45 -17.38
C ASP A 500 -4.59 -12.30 -17.37
N THR A 501 -4.55 -11.58 -16.25
CA THR A 501 -3.55 -10.52 -16.07
C THR A 501 -2.14 -11.11 -16.07
N PRO A 502 -1.21 -10.56 -16.88
CA PRO A 502 0.18 -10.99 -16.87
C PRO A 502 0.79 -10.91 -15.46
N ARG A 503 1.49 -11.97 -15.08
CA ARG A 503 2.23 -12.00 -13.82
C ARG A 503 3.58 -11.33 -13.96
N THR A 504 3.96 -10.55 -12.95
CA THR A 504 5.26 -9.88 -12.83
C THR A 504 6.05 -10.39 -11.63
N ASP A 505 5.40 -10.99 -10.62
CA ASP A 505 6.05 -11.66 -9.49
C ASP A 505 7.21 -10.85 -8.87
N ARG A 506 6.93 -9.58 -8.53
CA ARG A 506 7.86 -8.58 -7.97
C ARG A 506 9.00 -8.12 -8.90
N SER A 507 8.98 -8.51 -10.17
CA SER A 507 9.93 -8.04 -11.19
C SER A 507 9.52 -6.66 -11.74
N VAL A 508 10.35 -5.66 -11.47
CA VAL A 508 10.23 -4.31 -12.03
C VAL A 508 10.45 -4.33 -13.53
N THR A 509 11.46 -5.08 -13.99
CA THR A 509 11.80 -5.21 -15.42
C THR A 509 10.66 -5.81 -16.21
N ARG A 510 10.06 -6.90 -15.71
CA ARG A 510 8.93 -7.54 -16.39
C ARG A 510 7.72 -6.61 -16.51
N ASN A 511 7.48 -5.77 -15.51
CA ASN A 511 6.40 -4.78 -15.55
C ASN A 511 6.67 -3.73 -16.63
N ILE A 512 7.90 -3.23 -16.70
CA ILE A 512 8.33 -2.28 -17.74
C ILE A 512 8.26 -2.90 -19.14
N GLU A 513 8.79 -4.11 -19.34
CA GLU A 513 8.75 -4.83 -20.61
C GLU A 513 7.31 -4.93 -21.16
N LEU A 514 6.37 -5.36 -20.32
CA LEU A 514 4.96 -5.51 -20.71
C LEU A 514 4.31 -4.17 -21.08
N GLY A 515 4.59 -3.12 -20.30
CA GLY A 515 4.02 -1.80 -20.57
C GLY A 515 4.63 -1.13 -21.80
N LEU A 516 5.95 -1.23 -22.00
CA LEU A 516 6.61 -0.69 -23.19
C LEU A 516 6.19 -1.43 -24.46
N ALA A 517 6.10 -2.77 -24.43
CA ALA A 517 5.57 -3.55 -25.55
C ALA A 517 4.16 -3.08 -25.92
N ALA A 518 3.27 -2.93 -24.93
CA ALA A 518 1.94 -2.41 -25.16
C ALA A 518 1.95 -0.98 -25.75
N LEU A 519 2.79 -0.07 -25.23
CA LEU A 519 2.91 1.30 -25.76
C LEU A 519 3.50 1.37 -27.19
N ARG A 520 4.18 0.32 -27.67
CA ARG A 520 4.58 0.16 -29.08
C ARG A 520 3.46 -0.38 -29.98
N GLY A 521 2.27 -0.61 -29.44
CA GLY A 521 1.13 -1.18 -30.16
C GLY A 521 1.11 -2.71 -30.21
N GLU A 522 2.00 -3.41 -29.49
CA GLU A 522 1.96 -4.87 -29.42
C GLU A 522 0.68 -5.33 -28.71
N LYS A 523 -0.22 -5.98 -29.45
CA LYS A 523 -1.52 -6.44 -28.94
C LYS A 523 -1.35 -7.57 -27.92
N GLY A 524 -2.27 -7.64 -26.96
CA GLY A 524 -2.31 -8.68 -25.93
C GLY A 524 -2.80 -8.16 -24.59
N ALA A 525 -2.73 -8.99 -23.55
CA ALA A 525 -3.33 -8.70 -22.25
C ALA A 525 -2.84 -7.39 -21.58
N ALA A 526 -1.56 -7.01 -21.78
CA ALA A 526 -1.05 -5.75 -21.26
C ALA A 526 -1.62 -4.54 -22.01
N TYR A 527 -1.68 -4.61 -23.34
CA TYR A 527 -2.30 -3.62 -24.21
C TYR A 527 -3.78 -3.42 -23.88
N ASP A 528 -4.54 -4.53 -23.84
CA ASP A 528 -5.98 -4.49 -23.56
C ASP A 528 -6.27 -3.89 -22.19
N ARG A 529 -5.46 -4.24 -21.18
CA ARG A 529 -5.58 -3.67 -19.84
C ARG A 529 -5.29 -2.17 -19.81
N ILE A 530 -4.29 -1.70 -20.55
CA ILE A 530 -3.98 -0.25 -20.64
C ILE A 530 -5.13 0.49 -21.33
N VAL A 531 -5.60 0.01 -22.49
CA VAL A 531 -6.71 0.63 -23.23
C VAL A 531 -8.00 0.62 -22.42
N LEU A 532 -8.35 -0.51 -21.79
CA LEU A 532 -9.52 -0.64 -20.92
C LEU A 532 -9.47 0.40 -19.80
N ASN A 533 -8.34 0.51 -19.10
CA ASN A 533 -8.23 1.43 -17.97
C ASN A 533 -8.18 2.89 -18.39
N ALA A 534 -7.56 3.22 -19.53
CA ALA A 534 -7.58 4.59 -20.04
C ALA A 534 -9.02 5.00 -20.41
N GLY A 535 -9.68 4.25 -21.29
CA GLY A 535 -11.02 4.62 -21.78
C GLY A 535 -12.12 4.50 -20.73
N MET A 536 -12.16 3.42 -19.95
CA MET A 536 -13.23 3.20 -18.96
C MET A 536 -13.12 4.16 -17.78
N VAL A 537 -11.91 4.49 -17.30
CA VAL A 537 -11.76 5.48 -16.22
C VAL A 537 -12.26 6.85 -16.71
N ASP A 538 -11.90 7.25 -17.93
CA ASP A 538 -12.35 8.52 -18.49
C ASP A 538 -13.87 8.58 -18.62
N HIS A 539 -14.49 7.49 -19.11
CA HIS A 539 -15.93 7.36 -19.20
C HIS A 539 -16.61 7.49 -17.83
N LEU A 540 -16.12 6.76 -16.83
CA LEU A 540 -16.69 6.75 -15.48
C LEU A 540 -16.50 8.08 -14.74
N LEU A 541 -15.40 8.79 -14.99
CA LEU A 541 -15.17 10.13 -14.44
C LEU A 541 -15.98 11.22 -15.14
N GLY A 542 -16.57 10.92 -16.30
CA GLY A 542 -17.27 11.90 -17.13
C GLY A 542 -16.32 12.89 -17.82
N CYS A 543 -15.13 12.42 -18.22
CA CYS A 543 -14.17 13.22 -18.98
C CYS A 543 -14.78 13.67 -20.32
N ASP A 544 -14.34 14.83 -20.80
CA ASP A 544 -14.86 15.40 -22.03
C ASP A 544 -14.43 14.52 -23.23
N GLY A 545 -15.37 14.20 -24.12
CA GLY A 545 -15.16 13.28 -25.24
C GLY A 545 -15.17 11.79 -24.85
N ALA A 546 -15.53 11.43 -23.61
CA ALA A 546 -15.64 10.05 -23.14
C ALA A 546 -17.08 9.63 -22.76
N GLN A 547 -18.09 10.39 -23.19
CA GLN A 547 -19.50 10.07 -22.91
C GLN A 547 -19.91 8.73 -23.53
N ASP A 548 -19.45 8.45 -24.75
CA ASP A 548 -19.53 7.12 -25.35
C ASP A 548 -18.26 6.34 -24.99
N VAL A 549 -18.45 5.22 -24.30
CA VAL A 549 -17.37 4.35 -23.86
C VAL A 549 -16.56 3.79 -25.04
N SER A 550 -17.18 3.57 -26.20
CA SER A 550 -16.52 3.07 -27.41
C SER A 550 -15.54 4.11 -27.95
N LEU A 551 -15.97 5.37 -28.02
CA LEU A 551 -15.11 6.48 -28.42
C LEU A 551 -13.96 6.71 -27.42
N ALA A 552 -14.22 6.51 -26.13
CA ALA A 552 -13.19 6.56 -25.09
C ALA A 552 -12.13 5.46 -25.27
N PHE A 553 -12.53 4.25 -25.70
CA PHE A 553 -11.58 3.21 -26.06
C PHE A 553 -10.84 3.51 -27.37
N ASP A 554 -11.52 4.03 -28.37
CA ASP A 554 -10.90 4.33 -29.67
C ASP A 554 -9.81 5.40 -29.56
N ARG A 555 -10.04 6.48 -28.79
CA ARG A 555 -8.98 7.47 -28.54
C ARG A 555 -7.80 6.90 -27.76
N ALA A 556 -8.05 5.95 -26.85
CA ALA A 556 -6.99 5.27 -26.12
C ALA A 556 -6.19 4.31 -27.02
N ARG A 557 -6.85 3.58 -27.91
CA ARG A 557 -6.19 2.75 -28.93
C ARG A 557 -5.35 3.59 -29.87
N GLU A 558 -5.91 4.68 -30.40
CA GLU A 558 -5.20 5.61 -31.29
C GLU A 558 -3.94 6.18 -30.62
N ALA A 559 -4.04 6.63 -29.37
CA ALA A 559 -2.90 7.16 -28.62
C ALA A 559 -1.76 6.14 -28.44
N VAL A 560 -2.08 4.84 -28.31
CA VAL A 560 -1.10 3.75 -28.22
C VAL A 560 -0.57 3.38 -29.61
N ASP A 561 -1.47 3.11 -30.55
CA ASP A 561 -1.14 2.56 -31.87
C ASP A 561 -0.38 3.58 -32.74
N SER A 562 -0.58 4.89 -32.51
CA SER A 562 0.17 5.94 -33.19
C SER A 562 1.57 6.17 -32.60
N GLY A 563 1.97 5.47 -31.54
CA GLY A 563 3.24 5.66 -30.83
C GLY A 563 3.32 6.90 -29.92
N LYS A 564 2.31 7.79 -29.94
CA LYS A 564 2.33 9.03 -29.15
C LYS A 564 2.45 8.77 -27.66
N ALA A 565 1.75 7.78 -27.13
CA ALA A 565 1.82 7.44 -25.71
C ALA A 565 3.23 7.01 -25.27
N LEU A 566 3.98 6.33 -26.15
CA LEU A 566 5.38 6.01 -25.89
C LEU A 566 6.23 7.30 -25.86
N ASP A 567 6.04 8.19 -26.83
CA ASP A 567 6.76 9.48 -26.88
C ASP A 567 6.54 10.30 -25.61
N ARG A 568 5.30 10.35 -25.09
CA ARG A 568 4.97 11.02 -23.81
C ARG A 568 5.79 10.49 -22.65
N LEU A 569 5.91 9.16 -22.54
CA LEU A 569 6.68 8.52 -21.48
C LEU A 569 8.19 8.81 -21.62
N LEU A 570 8.73 8.75 -22.84
CA LEU A 570 10.15 9.05 -23.09
C LEU A 570 10.48 10.52 -22.83
N ASN A 571 9.61 11.42 -23.26
CA ASN A 571 9.72 12.85 -22.97
C ASN A 571 9.68 13.13 -21.46
N TYR A 572 8.80 12.45 -20.71
CA TYR A 572 8.79 12.52 -19.25
C TYR A 572 10.14 12.12 -18.64
N ILE A 573 10.70 10.97 -19.05
CA ILE A 573 11.99 10.48 -18.52
C ILE A 573 13.11 11.51 -18.75
N LYS A 574 13.16 12.10 -19.95
CA LYS A 574 14.15 13.12 -20.30
C LYS A 574 13.94 14.44 -19.55
N LYS A 575 12.74 15.02 -19.63
CA LYS A 575 12.43 16.35 -19.09
C LYS A 575 12.34 16.38 -17.55
N SER A 576 11.94 15.28 -16.89
CA SER A 576 11.95 15.19 -15.43
C SER A 576 13.34 15.44 -14.82
N ASN A 577 14.40 14.97 -15.47
CA ASN A 577 15.78 15.22 -15.06
C ASN A 577 16.24 16.68 -15.28
N GLN A 578 15.68 17.36 -16.29
CA GLN A 578 15.97 18.76 -16.57
C GLN A 578 15.28 19.67 -15.56
N VAL A 579 13.99 19.43 -15.31
CA VAL A 579 13.18 20.18 -14.37
C VAL A 579 13.67 20.01 -12.93
N MET A 580 14.19 18.84 -12.55
CA MET A 580 14.79 18.64 -11.22
C MET A 580 16.01 19.54 -10.98
N LYS A 581 16.79 19.83 -12.03
CA LYS A 581 18.00 20.67 -11.96
C LYS A 581 17.70 22.18 -12.02
N SER A 582 16.49 22.56 -12.44
CA SER A 582 15.99 23.94 -12.49
C SER A 582 15.31 24.33 -11.19
#